data_AF-A0A6C1U2N9-F1
#
_entry.id   AF-A0A6C1U2N9-F1
#
_cell.length_a   1.000
_cell.length_b   1.000
_cell.length_c   1.000
_cell.angle_alpha   90.00
_cell.angle_beta   90.00
_cell.angle_gamma   90.00
#
_symmetry.space_group_name_H-M   'P 1'
#
loop_
_entity.id
_entity.type
_entity.pdbx_description
1 polymer ?
#
loop_
_entity_poly.entity_id
_entity_poly.type
_entity_poly.pdbx_seq_one_letter_code
_entity_poly.pdbx_strand_id
1 'polypeptide(L)'
;MNARRRRKREVSPVDGKQLISHDEMLAARAAHRLERRHWWDENRPGGEGETPEGDLYQWVRVTNAQGEVLGTFYLQQSDDKLERLFLTAPRKGLPPNPYDETALSNAGWGAEQFDQARDQVNQIREAIRSHPGGIDGVVNARRDELLQSGVTEGDALQALLGGYRDELEAAERGESRVSSSGKVEKFLRNAQSTHGQRLTRVVPVAATDRDTRFKFLDGPNGFTVRGSKLGPVLMGYRRAGMQHVTLEEIRQALHHLA
;
A
#
# COMPACT_ATOMS: atom_id res chain seq x y z
N MET A 1 37.36 -17.07 20.27
CA MET A 1 36.18 -17.97 20.29
C MET A 1 35.30 -17.59 21.47
N ASN A 2 34.07 -17.12 21.22
CA ASN A 2 33.00 -17.10 22.24
C ASN A 2 31.64 -16.94 21.52
N ALA A 3 30.97 -18.07 21.30
CA ALA A 3 29.66 -18.15 20.68
C ALA A 3 28.58 -17.76 21.71
N ARG A 4 27.85 -16.66 21.41
CA ARG A 4 26.67 -16.26 22.19
C ARG A 4 25.54 -17.27 21.98
N ARG A 5 25.28 -18.10 22.99
CA ARG A 5 24.09 -18.94 23.12
C ARG A 5 22.82 -18.08 23.07
N ARG A 6 22.07 -18.15 21.96
CA ARG A 6 20.66 -17.73 21.92
C ARG A 6 19.84 -18.77 22.71
N ARG A 7 19.20 -18.34 23.80
CA ARG A 7 18.24 -19.15 24.56
C ARG A 7 17.10 -19.56 23.64
N LYS A 8 16.95 -20.86 23.39
CA LYS A 8 15.72 -21.44 22.85
C LYS A 8 14.64 -21.30 23.94
N ARG A 9 13.55 -20.60 23.63
CA ARG A 9 12.30 -20.73 24.40
C ARG A 9 11.61 -21.98 23.88
N GLU A 10 11.54 -23.01 24.72
CA GLU A 10 10.61 -24.12 24.52
C GLU A 10 9.21 -23.60 24.84
N VAL A 11 8.27 -23.79 23.91
CA VAL A 11 6.84 -23.57 24.13
C VAL A 11 6.18 -24.87 23.69
N SER A 12 5.55 -25.57 24.64
CA SER A 12 4.85 -26.82 24.41
C SER A 12 3.67 -26.65 23.44
N PRO A 13 3.37 -27.65 22.59
CA PRO A 13 2.33 -27.55 21.57
C PRO A 13 0.96 -27.83 22.18
N VAL A 14 0.04 -26.88 22.05
CA VAL A 14 -1.41 -27.14 22.15
C VAL A 14 -1.96 -27.11 20.72
N ASP A 15 -2.58 -28.22 20.34
CA ASP A 15 -3.30 -28.48 19.09
C ASP A 15 -2.51 -28.43 17.79
N GLY A 16 -1.94 -29.58 17.39
CA GLY A 16 -1.97 -30.17 16.03
C GLY A 16 -1.63 -29.34 14.78
N LYS A 17 -1.34 -28.06 14.88
CA LYS A 17 -0.91 -27.17 13.81
C LYS A 17 0.59 -27.23 13.79
N GLN A 18 1.16 -27.87 12.76
CA GLN A 18 2.59 -27.79 12.51
C GLN A 18 2.98 -26.30 12.44
N LEU A 19 3.76 -25.86 13.45
CA LEU A 19 4.38 -24.56 13.46
C LEU A 19 5.49 -24.58 12.40
N ILE A 20 5.13 -24.20 11.18
CA ILE A 20 6.12 -23.95 10.13
C ILE A 20 7.01 -22.79 10.57
N SER A 21 8.31 -22.91 10.32
CA SER A 21 9.25 -21.82 10.54
C SER A 21 8.93 -20.62 9.65
N HIS A 22 9.43 -19.43 10.03
CA HIS A 22 9.25 -18.22 9.22
C HIS A 22 9.77 -18.40 7.79
N ASP A 23 10.90 -19.12 7.62
CA ASP A 23 11.50 -19.37 6.32
C ASP A 23 10.66 -20.33 5.48
N GLU A 24 10.08 -21.38 6.09
CA GLU A 24 9.15 -22.28 5.42
C GLU A 24 7.86 -21.57 5.00
N MET A 25 7.33 -20.66 5.83
CA MET A 25 6.20 -19.81 5.46
C MET A 25 6.54 -18.89 4.28
N LEU A 26 7.72 -18.28 4.26
CA LEU A 26 8.16 -17.44 3.14
C LEU A 26 8.34 -18.26 1.86
N ALA A 27 8.90 -19.46 1.95
CA ALA A 27 9.07 -20.38 0.82
C ALA A 27 7.72 -20.83 0.26
N ALA A 28 6.77 -21.23 1.12
CA ALA A 28 5.42 -21.62 0.71
C ALA A 28 4.68 -20.47 0.01
N ARG A 29 4.80 -19.24 0.54
CA ARG A 29 4.26 -18.04 -0.12
C ARG A 29 4.92 -17.76 -1.47
N ALA A 30 6.23 -17.98 -1.59
CA ALA A 30 6.92 -17.82 -2.87
C ALA A 30 6.46 -18.85 -3.91
N ALA A 31 6.30 -20.11 -3.51
CA ALA A 31 5.82 -21.18 -4.39
C ALA A 31 4.39 -20.93 -4.87
N HIS A 32 3.46 -20.63 -3.95
CA HIS A 32 2.08 -20.31 -4.29
C HIS A 32 1.98 -19.11 -5.25
N ARG A 33 2.84 -18.09 -5.09
CA ARG A 33 2.88 -16.94 -6.00
C ARG A 33 3.35 -17.31 -7.40
N LEU A 34 4.36 -18.17 -7.51
CA LEU A 34 4.84 -18.63 -8.81
C LEU A 34 3.76 -19.43 -9.54
N GLU A 35 3.03 -20.28 -8.82
CA GLU A 35 1.88 -21.02 -9.36
C GLU A 35 0.80 -20.07 -9.89
N ARG A 36 0.40 -19.06 -9.10
CA ARG A 36 -0.58 -18.04 -9.54
C ARG A 36 -0.14 -17.29 -10.79
N ARG A 37 1.15 -16.97 -10.88
CA ARG A 37 1.73 -16.31 -12.05
C ARG A 37 1.59 -17.17 -13.31
N HIS A 38 1.99 -18.44 -13.23
CA HIS A 38 1.88 -19.38 -14.35
C HIS A 38 0.42 -19.58 -14.76
N TRP A 39 -0.46 -19.82 -13.79
CA TRP A 39 -1.88 -19.94 -14.04
C TRP A 39 -2.44 -18.71 -14.77
N TRP A 40 -2.05 -17.50 -14.36
CA TRP A 40 -2.49 -16.27 -15.01
C TRP A 40 -2.02 -16.17 -16.46
N ASP A 41 -0.75 -16.45 -16.72
CA ASP A 41 -0.21 -16.40 -18.08
C ASP A 41 -0.91 -17.40 -19.02
N GLU A 42 -1.27 -18.57 -18.51
CA GLU A 42 -1.98 -19.61 -19.26
C GLU A 42 -3.46 -19.27 -19.49
N ASN A 43 -4.14 -18.74 -18.48
CA ASN A 43 -5.61 -18.59 -18.50
C ASN A 43 -6.08 -17.17 -18.86
N ARG A 44 -5.17 -16.19 -18.84
CA ARG A 44 -5.44 -14.77 -19.10
C ARG A 44 -4.39 -14.20 -20.08
N PRO A 45 -4.36 -14.67 -21.34
CA PRO A 45 -3.35 -14.26 -22.32
C PRO A 45 -3.43 -12.78 -22.72
N GLY A 46 -4.52 -12.08 -22.39
CA GLY A 46 -4.64 -10.61 -22.53
C GLY A 46 -4.13 -9.81 -21.32
N GLY A 47 -3.76 -10.48 -20.24
CA GLY A 47 -3.38 -9.86 -18.98
C GLY A 47 -4.55 -9.29 -18.17
N GLU A 48 -5.80 -9.60 -18.53
CA GLU A 48 -6.99 -9.17 -17.77
C GLU A 48 -7.95 -10.33 -17.58
N GLY A 49 -8.76 -10.25 -16.53
CA GLY A 49 -9.90 -11.14 -16.30
C GLY A 49 -10.11 -11.44 -14.83
N GLU A 50 -11.05 -12.33 -14.58
CA GLU A 50 -11.46 -12.74 -13.24
C GLU A 50 -10.57 -13.87 -12.73
N THR A 51 -10.27 -13.88 -11.43
CA THR A 51 -9.63 -15.01 -10.74
C THR A 51 -10.67 -16.06 -10.36
N PRO A 52 -10.25 -17.27 -9.95
CA PRO A 52 -11.18 -18.27 -9.40
C PRO A 52 -11.88 -17.80 -8.12
N GLU A 53 -11.31 -16.82 -7.42
CA GLU A 53 -11.88 -16.24 -6.20
C GLU A 53 -12.88 -15.11 -6.46
N GLY A 54 -13.10 -14.73 -7.73
CA GLY A 54 -14.03 -13.66 -8.11
C GLY A 54 -13.40 -12.25 -8.16
N ASP A 55 -12.07 -12.13 -8.02
CA ASP A 55 -11.39 -10.84 -8.20
C ASP A 55 -11.22 -10.53 -9.70
N LEU A 56 -11.74 -9.40 -10.16
CA LEU A 56 -11.52 -8.93 -11.51
C LEU A 56 -10.26 -8.04 -11.57
N TYR A 57 -9.29 -8.43 -12.40
CA TYR A 57 -8.13 -7.59 -12.72
C TYR A 57 -8.25 -7.01 -14.13
N GLN A 58 -8.16 -5.68 -14.21
CA GLN A 58 -8.05 -4.95 -15.47
C GLN A 58 -6.81 -4.05 -15.42
N TRP A 59 -6.19 -3.76 -16.57
CA TRP A 59 -5.04 -2.87 -16.60
C TRP A 59 -5.27 -1.64 -17.47
N VAL A 60 -4.62 -0.55 -17.07
CA VAL A 60 -4.55 0.69 -17.85
C VAL A 60 -3.09 1.04 -18.06
N ARG A 61 -2.70 1.26 -19.32
CA ARG A 61 -1.36 1.71 -19.69
C ARG A 61 -1.37 3.21 -19.91
N VAL A 62 -0.48 3.89 -19.20
CA VAL A 62 -0.32 5.34 -19.29
C VAL A 62 0.90 5.68 -20.13
N THR A 63 0.75 6.56 -21.11
CA THR A 63 1.84 7.07 -21.95
C THR A 63 2.01 8.58 -21.83
N ASN A 64 3.19 9.10 -22.17
CA ASN A 64 3.36 10.54 -22.42
C ASN A 64 2.92 10.92 -23.85
N ALA A 65 3.06 12.21 -24.18
CA ALA A 65 2.70 12.75 -25.50
C ALA A 65 3.50 12.14 -26.65
N GLN A 66 4.70 11.64 -26.37
CA GLN A 66 5.57 10.98 -27.35
C GLN A 66 5.25 9.48 -27.51
N GLY A 67 4.23 8.97 -26.80
CA GLY A 67 3.86 7.55 -26.81
C GLY A 67 4.76 6.66 -25.95
N GLU A 68 5.67 7.23 -25.16
CA GLU A 68 6.49 6.45 -24.22
C GLU A 68 5.61 5.96 -23.07
N VAL A 69 5.72 4.67 -22.74
CA VAL A 69 4.99 4.08 -21.61
C VAL A 69 5.58 4.58 -20.30
N LEU A 70 4.77 5.31 -19.54
CA LEU A 70 5.13 5.78 -18.20
C LEU A 70 4.90 4.68 -17.15
N GLY A 71 3.77 3.98 -17.24
CA GLY A 71 3.42 2.92 -16.30
C GLY A 71 2.25 2.08 -16.80
N THR A 72 2.12 0.88 -16.25
CA THR A 72 0.91 0.05 -16.41
C THR A 72 0.34 -0.19 -15.03
N PHE A 73 -0.90 0.23 -14.83
CA PHE A 73 -1.64 0.09 -13.59
C PHE A 73 -2.57 -1.11 -13.68
N TYR A 74 -2.67 -1.87 -12.61
CA TYR A 74 -3.76 -2.82 -12.39
C TYR A 74 -4.81 -2.21 -11.47
N LEU A 75 -6.06 -2.51 -11.81
CA LEU A 75 -7.26 -2.26 -11.04
C LEU A 75 -7.78 -3.62 -10.61
N GLN A 76 -7.66 -3.94 -9.32
CA GLN A 76 -8.32 -5.10 -8.73
C GLN A 76 -9.70 -4.68 -8.24
N GLN A 77 -10.71 -5.41 -8.69
CA GLN A 77 -12.11 -5.16 -8.36
C GLN A 77 -12.74 -6.38 -7.71
N SER A 78 -13.62 -6.12 -6.75
CA SER A 78 -14.53 -7.08 -6.14
C SER A 78 -15.91 -6.41 -6.04
N ASP A 79 -16.98 -7.11 -6.43
CA ASP A 79 -18.36 -6.57 -6.43
C ASP A 79 -18.49 -5.16 -7.06
N ASP A 80 -17.89 -4.96 -8.25
CA ASP A 80 -17.84 -3.69 -8.99
C ASP A 80 -17.18 -2.50 -8.26
N LYS A 81 -16.50 -2.76 -7.13
CA LYS A 81 -15.74 -1.77 -6.37
C LYS A 81 -14.26 -1.93 -6.64
N LEU A 82 -13.57 -0.80 -6.75
CA LEU A 82 -12.12 -0.79 -6.85
C LEU A 82 -11.51 -1.07 -5.47
N GLU A 83 -10.92 -2.24 -5.30
CA GLU A 83 -10.28 -2.66 -4.06
C GLU A 83 -8.82 -2.24 -4.02
N ARG A 84 -8.09 -2.39 -5.13
CA ARG A 84 -6.66 -2.03 -5.20
C ARG A 84 -6.27 -1.41 -6.53
N LEU A 85 -5.33 -0.48 -6.46
CA LEU A 85 -4.65 0.15 -7.60
C LEU A 85 -3.14 -0.02 -7.41
N PHE A 86 -2.45 -0.65 -8.35
CA PHE A 86 -0.99 -0.84 -8.23
C PHE A 86 -0.29 -0.88 -9.58
N LEU A 87 1.03 -0.67 -9.58
CA LEU A 87 1.86 -0.70 -10.78
C LEU A 87 2.43 -2.11 -11.01
N THR A 88 2.54 -2.51 -12.27
CA THR A 88 3.24 -3.73 -12.68
C THR A 88 4.45 -3.38 -13.53
N ALA A 89 5.46 -4.23 -13.48
CA ALA A 89 6.65 -4.08 -14.31
C ALA A 89 6.34 -4.45 -15.76
N PRO A 90 6.90 -3.74 -16.75
CA PRO A 90 6.80 -4.13 -18.14
C PRO A 90 7.40 -5.51 -18.38
N ARG A 91 6.66 -6.39 -19.07
CA ARG A 91 7.14 -7.70 -19.52
C ARG A 91 7.45 -7.64 -21.02
N LYS A 92 8.64 -8.07 -21.43
CA LYS A 92 9.05 -8.01 -22.83
C LYS A 92 8.23 -9.01 -23.65
N GLY A 93 7.43 -8.52 -24.59
CA GLY A 93 6.64 -9.35 -25.51
C GLY A 93 5.49 -10.13 -24.85
N LEU A 94 5.18 -9.83 -23.59
CA LEU A 94 4.14 -10.52 -22.83
C LEU A 94 3.13 -9.50 -22.28
N PRO A 95 1.86 -9.90 -22.12
CA PRO A 95 0.87 -9.09 -21.43
C PRO A 95 1.27 -8.87 -19.97
N PRO A 96 0.78 -7.80 -19.32
CA PRO A 96 0.99 -7.60 -17.89
C PRO A 96 0.46 -8.80 -17.07
N ASN A 97 1.00 -9.01 -15.87
CA ASN A 97 0.54 -10.04 -14.93
C ASN A 97 0.43 -9.43 -13.52
N PRO A 98 -0.73 -9.55 -12.83
CA PRO A 98 -0.91 -8.92 -11.51
C PRO A 98 -0.11 -9.63 -10.42
N TYR A 99 0.35 -10.86 -10.66
CA TYR A 99 1.20 -11.65 -9.76
C TYR A 99 2.70 -11.48 -10.04
N ASP A 100 3.08 -10.64 -11.00
CA ASP A 100 4.46 -10.16 -11.14
C ASP A 100 4.75 -9.19 -10.00
N GLU A 101 5.06 -9.76 -8.84
CA GLU A 101 5.39 -8.98 -7.66
C GLU A 101 6.70 -8.23 -7.89
N THR A 102 6.55 -6.92 -7.98
CA THR A 102 7.66 -6.00 -7.81
C THR A 102 7.38 -5.19 -6.58
N ALA A 103 8.40 -4.56 -6.02
CA ALA A 103 8.14 -3.66 -4.92
C ALA A 103 7.30 -2.42 -5.33
N LEU A 104 7.03 -2.21 -6.63
CA LEU A 104 5.99 -1.32 -7.14
C LEU A 104 4.57 -1.85 -6.91
N SER A 105 4.31 -3.13 -7.17
CA SER A 105 2.97 -3.71 -6.99
C SER A 105 2.59 -3.81 -5.52
N ASN A 106 3.58 -4.04 -4.65
CA ASN A 106 3.42 -4.05 -3.20
C ASN A 106 3.23 -2.65 -2.59
N ALA A 107 3.59 -1.58 -3.31
CA ALA A 107 3.45 -0.20 -2.88
C ALA A 107 2.21 0.49 -3.49
N GLY A 108 1.22 -0.29 -3.95
CA GLY A 108 -0.05 0.22 -4.48
C GLY A 108 -0.94 0.92 -3.45
N TRP A 109 -2.06 1.44 -3.93
CA TRP A 109 -3.18 1.94 -3.14
C TRP A 109 -4.21 0.82 -2.90
N GLY A 110 -4.84 0.80 -1.72
CA GLY A 110 -5.94 -0.12 -1.39
C GLY A 110 -7.07 0.60 -0.67
N ALA A 111 -8.31 0.37 -1.09
CA ALA A 111 -9.50 1.08 -0.62
C ALA A 111 -9.74 0.87 0.89
N GLU A 112 -9.81 -0.38 1.33
CA GLU A 112 -10.03 -0.72 2.75
C GLU A 112 -8.93 -0.14 3.66
N GLN A 113 -7.67 -0.23 3.23
CA GLN A 113 -6.53 0.30 3.99
C GLN A 113 -6.59 1.82 4.12
N PHE A 114 -7.09 2.50 3.09
CA PHE A 114 -7.30 3.94 3.10
C PHE A 114 -8.50 4.34 3.96
N ASP A 115 -9.63 3.65 3.82
CA ASP A 115 -10.85 3.93 4.61
C ASP A 115 -10.60 3.70 6.11
N GLN A 116 -9.99 2.57 6.49
CA GLN A 116 -9.62 2.31 7.89
C GLN A 116 -8.68 3.38 8.45
N ALA A 117 -7.72 3.85 7.65
CA ALA A 117 -6.79 4.89 8.08
C ALA A 117 -7.48 6.25 8.22
N ARG A 118 -8.36 6.61 7.29
CA ARG A 118 -9.17 7.81 7.35
C ARG A 118 -10.06 7.79 8.60
N ASP A 119 -10.73 6.66 8.85
CA ASP A 119 -11.62 6.50 9.97
C ASP A 119 -10.85 6.55 11.30
N GLN A 120 -9.66 5.95 11.39
CA GLN A 120 -8.77 6.06 12.53
C GLN A 120 -8.35 7.53 12.79
N VAL A 121 -7.93 8.26 11.75
CA VAL A 121 -7.56 9.69 11.89
C VAL A 121 -8.76 10.53 12.33
N ASN A 122 -9.95 10.27 11.77
CA ASN A 122 -11.17 10.97 12.16
C ASN A 122 -11.57 10.68 13.60
N GLN A 123 -11.46 9.42 14.05
CA GLN A 123 -11.72 9.04 15.44
C GLN A 123 -10.75 9.74 16.40
N ILE A 124 -9.45 9.79 16.07
CA ILE A 124 -8.46 10.50 16.88
C ILE A 124 -8.75 12.00 16.93
N ARG A 125 -9.09 12.61 15.79
CA ARG A 125 -9.46 14.04 15.74
C ARG A 125 -10.68 14.35 16.58
N GLU A 126 -11.69 13.49 16.53
CA GLU A 126 -12.89 13.67 17.34
C GLU A 126 -12.61 13.48 18.82
N ALA A 127 -11.74 12.53 19.20
CA ALA A 127 -11.25 12.37 20.57
C ALA A 127 -10.51 13.64 21.05
N ILE A 128 -9.63 14.22 20.23
CA ILE A 128 -8.93 15.47 20.57
C ILE A 128 -9.91 16.63 20.72
N ARG A 129 -10.87 16.78 19.79
CA ARG A 129 -11.85 17.87 19.79
C ARG A 129 -12.83 17.80 20.96
N SER A 130 -13.26 16.59 21.30
CA SER A 130 -14.25 16.35 22.36
C SER A 130 -13.64 16.42 23.77
N HIS A 131 -12.31 16.29 23.89
CA HIS A 131 -11.63 16.37 25.18
C HIS A 131 -11.26 17.82 25.54
N PRO A 132 -11.69 18.36 26.71
CA PRO A 132 -11.44 19.75 27.09
C PRO A 132 -9.95 20.13 27.25
N GLY A 133 -9.04 19.16 27.31
CA GLY A 133 -7.60 19.37 27.37
C GLY A 133 -6.87 19.14 26.04
N GLY A 134 -7.60 18.97 24.93
CA GLY A 134 -7.02 18.66 23.62
C GLY A 134 -6.15 17.39 23.68
N ILE A 135 -4.99 17.43 23.01
CA ILE A 135 -4.03 16.32 22.98
C ILE A 135 -3.58 15.91 24.39
N ASP A 136 -3.20 16.87 25.24
CA ASP A 136 -2.74 16.55 26.61
C ASP A 136 -3.86 15.91 27.44
N GLY A 137 -5.11 16.31 27.23
CA GLY A 137 -6.29 15.67 27.81
C GLY A 137 -6.41 14.19 27.40
N VAL A 138 -6.33 13.91 26.10
CA VAL A 138 -6.40 12.54 25.56
C VAL A 138 -5.23 11.68 26.05
N VAL A 139 -4.01 12.22 26.09
CA VAL A 139 -2.83 11.52 26.62
C VAL A 139 -3.01 11.15 28.08
N ASN A 140 -3.51 12.09 28.90
CA ASN A 140 -3.74 11.84 30.32
C ASN A 140 -4.87 10.83 30.55
N ALA A 141 -5.98 10.91 29.81
CA ALA A 141 -7.04 9.91 29.88
C ALA A 141 -6.53 8.51 29.53
N ARG A 142 -5.69 8.39 28.48
CA ARG A 142 -5.08 7.12 28.09
C ARG A 142 -4.10 6.58 29.13
N ARG A 143 -3.35 7.47 29.80
CA ARG A 143 -2.49 7.10 30.93
C ARG A 143 -3.34 6.51 32.07
N ASP A 144 -4.43 7.18 32.42
CA ASP A 144 -5.29 6.76 33.52
C ASP A 144 -5.96 5.41 33.23
N GLU A 145 -6.39 5.15 31.99
CA GLU A 145 -6.88 3.84 31.55
C GLU A 145 -5.83 2.73 31.73
N LEU A 146 -4.58 2.99 31.32
CA LEU A 146 -3.49 2.01 31.45
C LEU A 146 -3.22 1.70 32.93
N LEU A 147 -3.19 2.72 33.79
CA LEU A 147 -3.02 2.55 35.23
C LEU A 147 -4.18 1.74 35.83
N GLN A 148 -5.42 2.01 35.43
CA GLN A 148 -6.60 1.24 35.87
C GLN A 148 -6.55 -0.22 35.41
N SER A 149 -5.92 -0.51 34.28
CA SER A 149 -5.70 -1.87 33.78
C SER A 149 -4.53 -2.62 34.45
N GLY A 150 -3.87 -2.00 35.43
CA GLY A 150 -2.77 -2.59 36.19
C GLY A 150 -1.38 -2.44 35.56
N VAL A 151 -1.25 -1.59 34.53
CA VAL A 151 0.05 -1.23 33.95
C VAL A 151 0.78 -0.30 34.90
N THR A 152 2.09 -0.48 35.07
CA THR A 152 2.89 0.39 35.94
C THR A 152 3.02 1.78 35.32
N GLU A 153 3.23 2.80 36.16
CA GLU A 153 3.37 4.18 35.70
C GLU A 153 4.56 4.36 34.74
N GLY A 154 5.65 3.64 34.96
CA GLY A 154 6.81 3.62 34.06
C GLY A 154 6.48 3.03 32.69
N ASP A 155 5.74 1.91 32.65
CA ASP A 155 5.35 1.26 31.40
C ASP A 155 4.29 2.06 30.63
N ALA A 156 3.36 2.70 31.34
CA ALA A 156 2.37 3.59 30.75
C ALA A 156 3.03 4.83 30.11
N LEU A 157 3.97 5.47 30.82
CA LEU A 157 4.74 6.57 30.27
C LEU A 157 5.58 6.13 29.07
N GLN A 158 6.19 4.95 29.12
CA GLN A 158 6.97 4.41 28.00
C GLN A 158 6.08 4.10 26.78
N ALA A 159 4.87 3.59 26.98
CA ALA A 159 3.90 3.37 25.90
C ALA A 159 3.42 4.68 25.26
N LEU A 160 3.24 5.74 26.06
CA LEU A 160 2.79 7.05 25.59
C LEU A 160 3.91 7.84 24.90
N LEU A 161 5.14 7.77 25.44
CA LEU A 161 6.36 8.31 24.83
C LEU A 161 6.79 7.53 23.59
N GLY A 162 6.37 6.26 23.48
CA GLY A 162 6.63 5.36 22.36
C GLY A 162 5.93 5.71 21.05
N GLY A 163 5.42 6.95 20.90
CA GLY A 163 4.85 7.45 19.66
C GLY A 163 3.37 7.81 19.71
N TYR A 164 2.68 7.65 20.84
CA TYR A 164 1.24 7.92 20.94
C TYR A 164 0.91 9.41 20.85
N ARG A 165 1.57 10.27 21.65
CA ARG A 165 1.41 11.74 21.55
C ARG A 165 1.71 12.24 20.13
N ASP A 166 2.80 11.71 19.61
CA ASP A 166 3.32 11.89 18.27
C ASP A 166 2.29 11.50 17.17
N GLU A 167 1.50 10.45 17.39
CA GLU A 167 0.40 10.00 16.53
C GLU A 167 -0.81 10.94 16.64
N LEU A 168 -1.14 11.43 17.84
CA LEU A 168 -2.19 12.43 18.05
C LEU A 168 -1.86 13.76 17.34
N GLU A 169 -0.63 14.24 17.48
CA GLU A 169 -0.14 15.47 16.83
C GLU A 169 -0.09 15.32 15.30
N ALA A 170 0.17 14.11 14.79
CA ALA A 170 0.04 13.80 13.37
C ALA A 170 -1.44 13.83 12.94
N ALA A 171 -2.31 13.13 13.68
CA ALA A 171 -3.74 13.05 13.35
C ALA A 171 -4.43 14.42 13.40
N GLU A 172 -4.07 15.30 14.33
CA GLU A 172 -4.55 16.69 14.38
C GLU A 172 -4.25 17.41 13.05
N ARG A 173 -3.01 17.28 12.54
CA ARG A 173 -2.58 17.78 11.22
C ARG A 173 -3.20 17.03 10.04
N GLY A 174 -3.91 15.93 10.27
CA GLY A 174 -4.54 15.09 9.23
C GLY A 174 -3.62 14.03 8.66
N GLU A 175 -2.58 13.69 9.42
CA GLU A 175 -1.54 12.74 9.10
C GLU A 175 -1.76 11.46 9.92
N SER A 176 -1.51 10.28 9.35
CA SER A 176 -1.45 9.01 10.10
C SER A 176 0.00 8.51 10.17
N ARG A 177 0.41 8.02 11.34
CA ARG A 177 1.81 7.63 11.60
C ARG A 177 2.19 6.21 11.19
N VAL A 178 1.30 5.41 10.60
CA VAL A 178 1.68 4.10 10.03
C VAL A 178 2.44 4.35 8.72
N SER A 179 3.72 4.64 8.89
CA SER A 179 4.68 4.90 7.83
C SER A 179 4.84 3.65 6.96
N SER A 180 4.14 3.65 5.83
CA SER A 180 4.61 2.99 4.62
C SER A 180 5.87 3.68 4.05
N SER A 181 6.25 4.87 4.56
CA SER A 181 7.37 5.67 4.06
C SER A 181 8.74 5.01 4.20
N GLY A 182 9.02 4.31 5.30
CA GLY A 182 10.31 3.62 5.49
C GLY A 182 10.54 2.47 4.50
N LYS A 183 9.47 1.77 4.10
CA LYS A 183 9.54 0.68 3.10
C LYS A 183 9.61 1.23 1.67
N VAL A 184 8.88 2.32 1.38
CA VAL A 184 8.83 2.96 0.06
C VAL A 184 10.11 3.73 -0.26
N GLU A 185 10.72 4.44 0.69
CA GLU A 185 12.03 5.10 0.45
C GLU A 185 13.16 4.10 0.22
N LYS A 186 13.19 3.02 1.00
CA LYS A 186 14.13 1.91 0.76
C LYS A 186 13.87 1.27 -0.61
N PHE A 187 12.61 1.20 -1.04
CA PHE A 187 12.22 0.75 -2.35
C PHE A 187 12.68 1.69 -3.48
N LEU A 188 12.46 3.01 -3.39
CA LEU A 188 12.92 3.96 -4.42
C LEU A 188 14.44 3.89 -4.60
N ARG A 189 15.19 3.77 -3.49
CA ARG A 189 16.65 3.55 -3.51
C ARG A 189 17.04 2.21 -4.15
N ASN A 190 16.28 1.14 -3.93
CA ASN A 190 16.56 -0.19 -4.48
C ASN A 190 16.09 -0.37 -5.94
N ALA A 191 14.99 0.25 -6.32
CA ALA A 191 14.47 0.23 -7.70
C ALA A 191 15.45 0.97 -8.62
N GLN A 192 16.06 2.05 -8.15
CA GLN A 192 17.13 2.76 -8.86
C GLN A 192 18.42 1.94 -8.99
N SER A 193 18.69 1.00 -8.07
CA SER A 193 19.93 0.20 -8.07
C SER A 193 19.84 -1.12 -8.82
N THR A 194 18.64 -1.58 -9.20
CA THR A 194 18.46 -2.86 -9.90
C THR A 194 18.74 -2.68 -11.40
N HIS A 195 20.01 -2.84 -11.79
CA HIS A 195 20.45 -2.84 -13.19
C HIS A 195 19.60 -3.80 -14.04
N GLY A 196 18.90 -3.29 -15.05
CA GLY A 196 18.27 -4.08 -16.11
C GLY A 196 16.74 -4.08 -16.18
N GLN A 197 16.02 -3.56 -15.18
CA GLN A 197 14.58 -3.32 -15.33
C GLN A 197 14.36 -1.94 -15.97
N ARG A 198 13.60 -1.87 -17.08
CA ARG A 198 13.11 -0.59 -17.63
C ARG A 198 12.29 0.09 -16.53
N LEU A 199 12.86 1.12 -15.91
CA LEU A 199 12.23 1.85 -14.82
C LEU A 199 10.88 2.39 -15.28
N THR A 200 9.80 2.00 -14.60
CA THR A 200 8.51 2.68 -14.75
C THR A 200 8.72 4.15 -14.39
N ARG A 201 8.28 5.07 -15.27
CA ARG A 201 8.28 6.51 -15.00
C ARG A 201 7.09 6.94 -14.15
N VAL A 202 6.53 6.01 -13.38
CA VAL A 202 5.59 6.28 -12.31
C VAL A 202 6.14 5.60 -11.06
N VAL A 203 6.16 6.35 -9.97
CA VAL A 203 6.61 5.84 -8.67
C VAL A 203 5.53 6.04 -7.61
N PRO A 204 5.22 5.01 -6.80
CA PRO A 204 4.42 5.19 -5.62
C PRO A 204 5.22 5.97 -4.59
N VAL A 205 4.57 6.95 -3.96
CA VAL A 205 5.10 7.83 -2.93
C VAL A 205 4.22 7.62 -1.71
N ALA A 206 4.84 7.16 -0.63
CA ALA A 206 4.15 7.04 0.64
C ALA A 206 3.72 8.43 1.12
N ALA A 207 2.57 8.47 1.75
CA ALA A 207 2.07 9.64 2.41
C ALA A 207 1.60 9.30 3.81
N THR A 208 1.53 10.34 4.64
CA THR A 208 1.10 10.22 6.03
C THR A 208 -0.37 9.84 6.14
N ASP A 209 -1.24 10.28 5.23
CA ASP A 209 -2.68 9.95 5.22
C ASP A 209 -3.00 8.53 4.70
N ARG A 210 -1.99 7.65 4.58
CA ARG A 210 -2.05 6.28 3.98
C ARG A 210 -2.63 6.20 2.56
N ASP A 211 -2.90 7.33 1.93
CA ASP A 211 -3.22 7.40 0.51
C ASP A 211 -1.92 7.36 -0.29
N THR A 212 -1.61 6.19 -0.85
CA THR A 212 -0.49 6.05 -1.79
C THR A 212 -0.64 7.07 -2.90
N ARG A 213 0.35 7.96 -3.00
CA ARG A 213 0.43 8.91 -4.11
C ARG A 213 1.21 8.27 -5.26
N PHE A 214 0.83 8.59 -6.49
CA PHE A 214 1.57 8.19 -7.67
C PHE A 214 2.21 9.43 -8.29
N LYS A 215 3.53 9.45 -8.35
CA LYS A 215 4.31 10.50 -9.00
C LYS A 215 4.70 10.06 -10.40
N PHE A 216 4.17 10.76 -11.40
CA PHE A 216 4.54 10.61 -12.80
C PHE A 216 5.80 11.43 -13.08
N LEU A 217 6.83 10.78 -13.63
CA LEU A 217 8.14 11.33 -13.93
C LEU A 217 8.23 11.64 -15.43
N ASP A 218 7.59 12.73 -15.86
CA ASP A 218 7.55 13.17 -17.26
C ASP A 218 8.11 14.61 -17.42
N GLY A 219 9.24 14.88 -16.77
CA GLY A 219 9.86 16.20 -16.75
C GLY A 219 8.91 17.29 -16.24
N PRO A 220 8.74 18.42 -16.97
CA PRO A 220 7.83 19.49 -16.57
C PRO A 220 6.35 19.09 -16.58
N ASN A 221 6.00 18.02 -17.30
CA ASN A 221 4.63 17.51 -17.39
C ASN A 221 4.33 16.46 -16.32
N GLY A 222 5.32 16.08 -15.51
CA GLY A 222 5.13 15.20 -14.37
C GLY A 222 4.27 15.84 -13.28
N PHE A 223 3.51 15.03 -12.56
CA PHE A 223 2.75 15.47 -11.39
C PHE A 223 2.54 14.31 -10.40
N THR A 224 2.09 14.66 -9.20
CA THR A 224 1.76 13.69 -8.15
C THR A 224 0.27 13.70 -7.90
N VAL A 225 -0.35 12.52 -7.86
CA VAL A 225 -1.79 12.35 -7.61
C VAL A 225 -2.04 11.31 -6.54
N ARG A 226 -3.09 11.51 -5.74
CA ARG A 226 -3.59 10.56 -4.75
C ARG A 226 -4.17 9.31 -5.42
N GLY A 227 -3.90 8.13 -4.87
CA GLY A 227 -4.45 6.87 -5.35
C GLY A 227 -5.97 6.85 -5.28
N SER A 228 -6.54 7.43 -4.23
CA SER A 228 -8.00 7.61 -4.06
C SER A 228 -8.66 8.46 -5.16
N LYS A 229 -7.91 9.34 -5.84
CA LYS A 229 -8.40 10.11 -7.00
C LYS A 229 -8.07 9.43 -8.32
N LEU A 230 -6.87 8.87 -8.43
CA LEU A 230 -6.42 8.21 -9.66
C LEU A 230 -7.22 6.93 -9.96
N GLY A 231 -7.51 6.13 -8.94
CA GLY A 231 -8.24 4.86 -9.07
C GLY A 231 -9.59 5.03 -9.77
N PRO A 232 -10.49 5.91 -9.29
CA PRO A 232 -11.76 6.19 -9.95
C PRO A 232 -11.62 6.70 -11.40
N VAL A 233 -10.63 7.54 -11.69
CA VAL A 233 -10.36 8.02 -13.06
C VAL A 233 -10.00 6.85 -13.98
N LEU A 234 -9.05 6.00 -13.58
CA LEU A 234 -8.62 4.85 -14.37
C LEU A 234 -9.74 3.82 -14.53
N MET A 235 -10.56 3.62 -13.49
CA MET A 235 -11.76 2.79 -13.56
C MET A 235 -12.78 3.36 -14.55
N GLY A 236 -12.98 4.68 -14.57
CA GLY A 236 -13.81 5.37 -15.57
C GLY A 236 -13.36 5.08 -17.00
N TYR A 237 -12.05 5.16 -17.26
CA TYR A 237 -11.48 4.80 -18.56
C TYR A 237 -11.73 3.34 -18.94
N ARG A 238 -11.54 2.38 -18.01
CA ARG A 238 -11.85 0.97 -18.28
C ARG A 238 -13.33 0.75 -18.58
N ARG A 239 -14.24 1.40 -17.86
CA ARG A 239 -15.69 1.34 -18.12
C ARG A 239 -16.06 1.91 -19.49
N ALA A 240 -15.29 2.86 -20.00
CA ALA A 240 -15.40 3.37 -21.36
C ALA A 240 -14.71 2.50 -22.43
N GLY A 241 -14.15 1.34 -22.05
CA GLY A 241 -13.42 0.44 -22.96
C GLY A 241 -11.99 0.87 -23.27
N MET A 242 -11.49 1.95 -22.65
CA MET A 242 -10.14 2.46 -22.89
C MET A 242 -9.11 1.70 -22.04
N GLN A 243 -8.04 1.24 -22.69
CA GLN A 243 -6.95 0.48 -22.06
C GLN A 243 -5.62 1.24 -22.11
N HIS A 244 -5.51 2.15 -23.07
CA HIS A 244 -4.38 3.03 -23.30
C HIS A 244 -4.85 4.46 -23.12
N VAL A 245 -4.19 5.18 -22.21
CA VAL A 245 -4.51 6.56 -21.90
C VAL A 245 -3.22 7.38 -21.83
N THR A 246 -3.32 8.64 -22.16
CA THR A 246 -2.21 9.59 -22.06
C THR A 246 -2.20 10.24 -20.68
N LEU A 247 -1.03 10.72 -20.26
CA LEU A 247 -0.88 11.47 -19.03
C LEU A 247 -1.74 12.76 -19.02
N GLU A 248 -1.96 13.34 -20.20
CA GLU A 248 -2.78 14.54 -20.37
C GLU A 248 -4.27 14.25 -20.18
N GLU A 249 -4.79 13.15 -20.73
CA GLU A 249 -6.17 12.71 -20.48
C GLU A 249 -6.42 12.46 -18.99
N ILE A 250 -5.47 11.84 -18.28
CA ILE A 250 -5.56 11.67 -16.83
C ILE A 250 -5.61 13.03 -16.13
N ARG A 251 -4.74 13.97 -16.52
CA ARG A 251 -4.70 15.32 -15.94
C ARG A 251 -6.04 16.03 -16.11
N GLN A 252 -6.62 15.99 -17.31
CA GLN A 252 -7.92 16.59 -17.61
C GLN A 252 -9.05 15.95 -16.79
N ALA A 253 -9.11 14.62 -16.72
CA ALA A 253 -10.11 13.93 -15.92
C ALA A 253 -10.00 14.27 -14.42
N LEU A 254 -8.79 14.42 -13.89
CA LEU A 254 -8.58 14.83 -12.49
C LEU A 254 -9.03 16.25 -12.21
N HIS A 255 -8.96 17.17 -13.19
CA HIS A 255 -9.49 18.52 -13.04
C HIS A 255 -11.02 18.55 -12.89
N HIS A 256 -11.73 17.60 -13.49
CA HIS A 256 -13.19 17.50 -13.38
C HIS A 256 -13.68 16.87 -12.05
N LEU A 257 -12.77 16.27 -11.26
CA LEU A 257 -13.06 15.71 -9.94
C LEU A 257 -12.72 16.66 -8.78
N ALA A 258 -12.21 17.86 -9.09
CA ALA A 258 -11.73 18.83 -8.11
C ALA A 258 -12.82 19.80 -7.65
#